data_AF-A0A6B1HFD9-F1
#
_entry.id   AF-A0A6B1HFD9-F1
#
_cell.length_a   1.000
_cell.length_b   1.000
_cell.length_c   1.000
_cell.angle_alpha   90.00
_cell.angle_beta   90.00
_cell.angle_gamma   90.00
#
_symmetry.space_group_name_H-M   'P 1'
#
loop_
_entity.id
_entity.type
_entity.pdbx_description
1 polymer ?
#
loop_
_entity_poly.entity_id
_entity_poly.type
_entity_poly.pdbx_seq_one_letter_code
_entity_poly.pdbx_strand_id
1 'polypeptide(L)'
;MGMTARLLLVAGTAFLAGPMVAQEVDYTDEDGIVLDSNELWLTRIQYDSVGGPRQAYYFYDGRWWERWETDFPQAEQNFAKRLNELTSVVASPVPLQRRLTDPRLGDSPLIFMSDVG
;
A
#
# COMPACT_ATOMS: atom_id res chain seq x y z
N MET A 1 -22.10 -29.66 -52.43
CA MET A 1 -22.88 -30.26 -51.32
C MET A 1 -21.89 -30.90 -50.36
N GLY A 2 -21.52 -30.19 -49.30
CA GLY A 2 -20.47 -30.59 -48.36
C GLY A 2 -21.00 -31.53 -47.28
N MET A 3 -20.30 -32.64 -47.06
CA MET A 3 -20.38 -33.44 -45.84
C MET A 3 -19.48 -32.80 -44.78
N THR A 4 -19.98 -32.62 -43.56
CA THR A 4 -19.15 -32.24 -42.41
C THR A 4 -19.55 -33.10 -41.21
N ALA A 5 -18.77 -34.16 -40.99
CA ALA A 5 -18.72 -34.87 -39.72
C ALA A 5 -17.86 -34.06 -38.75
N ARG A 6 -18.41 -33.68 -37.59
CA ARG A 6 -17.66 -33.06 -36.50
C ARG A 6 -17.19 -34.15 -35.54
N LEU A 7 -15.90 -34.48 -35.63
CA LEU A 7 -15.18 -35.27 -34.65
C LEU A 7 -14.88 -34.37 -33.44
N LEU A 8 -15.43 -34.69 -32.26
CA LEU A 8 -15.11 -34.00 -31.02
C LEU A 8 -13.85 -34.64 -30.41
N LEU A 9 -12.72 -33.92 -30.43
CA LEU A 9 -11.50 -34.33 -29.73
C LEU A 9 -11.50 -33.66 -28.35
N VAL A 10 -11.58 -34.46 -27.28
CA VAL A 10 -11.35 -34.02 -25.90
C VAL A 10 -9.84 -33.94 -25.68
N ALA A 11 -9.27 -32.74 -25.65
CA ALA A 11 -7.89 -32.53 -25.25
C ALA A 11 -7.83 -32.41 -23.72
N GLY A 12 -7.21 -33.38 -23.07
CA GLY A 12 -6.91 -33.34 -21.64
C GLY A 12 -5.81 -32.32 -21.34
N THR A 13 -6.10 -31.38 -20.45
CA THR A 13 -5.12 -30.40 -19.97
C THR A 13 -4.27 -31.04 -18.88
N ALA A 14 -3.03 -31.39 -19.19
CA ALA A 14 -2.03 -31.75 -18.19
C ALA A 14 -1.53 -30.46 -17.51
N PHE A 15 -1.80 -30.31 -16.20
CA PHE A 15 -1.17 -29.28 -15.38
C PHE A 15 0.29 -29.68 -15.12
N LEU A 16 1.23 -29.03 -15.81
CA LEU A 16 2.65 -29.08 -15.47
C LEU A 16 2.89 -28.17 -14.27
N ALA A 17 3.16 -28.78 -13.10
CA ALA A 17 3.67 -28.08 -11.92
C ALA A 17 5.14 -27.70 -12.17
N GLY A 18 5.37 -26.56 -12.84
CA GLY A 18 6.66 -25.90 -12.84
C GLY A 18 6.95 -25.28 -11.46
N PRO A 19 8.23 -25.08 -11.08
CA PRO A 19 8.54 -24.35 -9.87
C PRO A 19 7.95 -22.95 -9.99
N MET A 20 7.00 -22.61 -9.10
CA MET A 20 6.54 -21.24 -8.91
C MET A 20 7.73 -20.43 -8.36
N VAL A 21 8.48 -19.80 -9.24
CA VAL A 21 9.31 -18.67 -8.85
C VAL A 21 8.32 -17.55 -8.50
N ALA A 22 8.30 -17.13 -7.23
CA ALA A 22 7.54 -15.96 -6.83
C ALA A 22 8.08 -14.78 -7.65
N GLN A 23 7.26 -14.25 -8.55
CA GLN A 23 7.63 -13.12 -9.35
C GLN A 23 7.63 -11.90 -8.43
N GLU A 24 8.79 -11.29 -8.26
CA GLU A 24 8.95 -9.99 -7.61
C GLU A 24 8.25 -8.98 -8.52
N VAL A 25 7.18 -8.36 -8.02
CA VAL A 25 6.38 -7.41 -8.79
C VAL A 25 6.53 -6.07 -8.13
N ASP A 26 7.28 -5.18 -8.79
CA ASP A 26 7.26 -3.77 -8.46
C ASP A 26 5.96 -3.16 -9.00
N TYR A 27 5.32 -2.32 -8.19
CA TYR A 27 4.03 -1.73 -8.53
C TYR A 27 4.17 -0.22 -8.71
N THR A 28 3.71 0.33 -9.82
CA THR A 28 3.63 1.79 -9.99
C THR A 28 2.30 2.31 -9.48
N ASP A 29 2.31 3.26 -8.56
CA ASP A 29 1.17 3.98 -8.02
C ASP A 29 0.51 4.94 -9.03
N GLU A 30 -0.73 5.37 -8.77
CA GLU A 30 -1.39 6.46 -9.49
C GLU A 30 -0.57 7.77 -9.44
N ASP A 31 0.16 7.98 -8.34
CA ASP A 31 1.12 9.08 -8.17
C ASP A 31 2.48 8.84 -8.86
N GLY A 32 2.62 7.73 -9.60
CA GLY A 32 3.86 7.35 -10.27
C GLY A 32 4.94 6.79 -9.34
N ILE A 33 4.61 6.51 -8.08
CA ILE A 33 5.53 5.93 -7.08
C ILE A 33 5.73 4.45 -7.42
N VAL A 34 6.97 4.03 -7.63
CA VAL A 34 7.29 2.59 -7.81
C VAL A 34 7.54 1.97 -6.44
N LEU A 35 6.65 1.07 -6.03
CA LEU A 35 6.76 0.30 -4.79
C LEU A 35 7.61 -0.94 -5.04
N ASP A 36 8.79 -0.97 -4.42
CA ASP A 36 9.64 -2.16 -4.36
C ASP A 36 9.04 -3.13 -3.34
N SER A 37 8.76 -4.35 -3.79
CA SER A 37 8.16 -5.40 -2.97
C SER A 37 9.08 -5.95 -1.87
N ASN A 38 10.39 -5.66 -1.93
CA ASN A 38 11.36 -5.98 -0.88
C ASN A 38 11.48 -4.90 0.20
N GLU A 39 10.93 -3.71 -0.04
CA GLU A 39 10.93 -2.64 0.95
C GLU A 39 9.66 -2.70 1.81
N LEU A 40 9.84 -2.47 3.12
CA LEU A 40 8.71 -2.20 4.00
C LEU A 40 8.29 -0.73 3.85
N TRP A 41 7.13 -0.52 3.26
CA TRP A 41 6.52 0.80 3.13
C TRP A 41 5.66 1.13 4.35
N LEU A 42 5.85 2.32 4.92
CA LEU A 42 5.00 2.85 5.97
C LEU A 42 3.85 3.65 5.34
N THR A 43 2.63 3.13 5.45
CA THR A 43 1.44 3.78 4.89
C THR A 43 0.64 4.48 5.98
N ARG A 44 0.63 5.81 5.97
CA ARG A 44 -0.27 6.62 6.78
C ARG A 44 -1.68 6.54 6.21
N ILE A 45 -2.63 6.24 7.07
CA ILE A 45 -4.05 6.33 6.70
C ILE A 45 -4.55 7.75 6.88
N GLN A 46 -5.05 8.32 5.79
CA GLN A 46 -5.90 9.51 5.79
C GLN A 46 -7.33 9.11 6.18
N TYR A 47 -7.80 9.68 7.28
CA TYR A 47 -9.16 9.47 7.78
C TYR A 47 -9.84 10.81 8.04
N ASP A 48 -11.16 10.82 7.93
CA ASP A 48 -11.95 12.00 8.25
C ASP A 48 -12.28 11.96 9.75
N SER A 49 -12.24 13.13 10.40
CA SER A 49 -12.59 13.27 11.81
C SER A 49 -13.89 14.05 11.99
N VAL A 50 -14.66 13.70 13.01
CA VAL A 50 -15.91 14.40 13.36
C VAL A 50 -15.69 15.21 14.64
N GLY A 51 -15.98 16.51 14.59
CA GLY A 51 -15.84 17.40 15.74
C GLY A 51 -15.42 18.82 15.37
N GLY A 52 -15.12 19.62 16.38
CA GLY A 52 -14.66 21.01 16.24
C GLY A 52 -13.15 21.20 16.40
N PRO A 53 -12.71 22.45 16.68
CA PRO A 53 -11.31 22.74 16.96
C PRO A 53 -10.75 21.88 18.10
N ARG A 54 -9.53 21.37 17.92
CA ARG A 54 -8.82 20.41 18.77
C ARG A 54 -9.45 19.01 18.86
N GLN A 55 -10.55 18.77 18.15
CA GLN A 55 -11.17 17.45 18.00
C GLN A 55 -10.85 16.93 16.60
N ALA A 56 -11.43 17.51 15.56
CA ALA A 56 -11.24 17.07 14.17
C ALA A 56 -10.05 17.75 13.47
N TYR A 57 -9.68 18.94 13.92
CA TYR A 57 -8.62 19.74 13.33
C TYR A 57 -8.05 20.72 14.36
N TYR A 58 -6.83 21.21 14.16
CA TYR A 58 -6.20 22.21 15.02
C TYR A 58 -5.42 23.24 14.21
N PHE A 59 -5.27 24.46 14.75
CA PHE A 59 -4.46 25.49 14.11
C PHE A 59 -3.05 25.47 14.70
N TYR A 60 -2.06 25.23 13.86
CA TYR A 60 -0.65 25.22 14.23
C TYR A 60 0.20 25.65 13.03
N ASP A 61 1.32 26.33 13.29
CA ASP A 61 2.24 26.82 12.25
C ASP A 61 1.56 27.59 11.09
N GLY A 62 0.56 28.41 11.43
CA GLY A 62 -0.14 29.25 10.45
C GLY A 62 -1.15 28.54 9.55
N ARG A 63 -1.39 27.23 9.73
CA ARG A 63 -2.38 26.47 8.97
C ARG A 63 -3.31 25.64 9.85
N TRP A 64 -4.45 25.27 9.30
CA TRP A 64 -5.32 24.25 9.87
C TRP A 64 -4.76 22.88 9.50
N TRP A 65 -4.58 22.04 10.51
CA TRP A 65 -4.17 20.66 10.37
C TRP A 65 -5.36 19.76 10.65
N GLU A 66 -5.62 18.80 9.77
CA GLU A 66 -6.52 17.69 10.06
C GLU A 66 -5.90 16.75 11.11
N ARG A 67 -6.70 15.90 11.76
CA ARG A 67 -6.14 14.97 12.75
C ARG A 67 -5.22 13.90 12.17
N TRP A 68 -5.57 13.37 11.00
CA TRP A 68 -4.76 12.31 10.40
C TRP A 68 -3.36 12.79 9.99
N GLU A 69 -3.16 14.10 9.74
CA GLU A 69 -1.88 14.67 9.31
C GLU A 69 -0.94 14.98 10.48
N THR A 70 -1.34 14.71 11.73
CA THR A 70 -0.47 14.94 12.88
C THR A 70 0.87 14.22 12.72
N ASP A 71 1.94 15.03 12.73
CA ASP A 71 3.34 14.66 12.53
C ASP A 71 3.67 13.95 11.21
N PHE A 72 2.75 13.90 10.23
CA PHE A 72 3.02 13.35 8.91
C PHE A 72 3.76 14.38 8.03
N PRO A 73 4.77 14.00 7.23
CA PRO A 73 5.36 12.67 7.05
C PRO A 73 6.51 12.36 8.02
N GLN A 74 6.82 13.27 8.93
CA GLN A 74 8.05 13.24 9.72
C GLN A 74 8.09 12.08 10.72
N ALA A 75 6.94 11.67 11.28
CA ALA A 75 6.81 10.51 12.15
C ALA A 75 7.23 9.23 11.42
N GLU A 76 6.72 8.98 10.22
CA GLU A 76 7.05 7.80 9.41
C GLU A 76 8.50 7.82 8.95
N GLN A 77 9.01 8.99 8.52
CA GLN A 77 10.43 9.13 8.16
C GLN A 77 11.36 8.74 9.32
N ASN A 78 11.03 9.21 10.54
CA ASN A 78 11.77 8.86 11.74
C ASN A 78 11.62 7.37 12.11
N PHE A 79 10.42 6.80 11.95
CA PHE A 79 10.19 5.37 12.17
C PHE A 79 11.05 4.55 11.21
N ALA A 80 10.92 4.76 9.89
CA ALA A 80 11.66 4.04 8.87
C ALA A 80 13.16 4.13 9.10
N LYS A 81 13.66 5.33 9.45
CA LYS A 81 15.06 5.53 9.81
C LYS A 81 15.49 4.62 10.97
N ARG A 82 14.75 4.61 12.09
CA ARG A 82 15.11 3.78 13.25
C ARG A 82 14.94 2.30 12.97
N LEU A 83 13.97 1.90 12.16
CA LEU A 83 13.77 0.51 11.77
C LEU A 83 14.97 -0.01 10.96
N ASN A 84 15.46 0.78 10.01
CA ASN A 84 16.69 0.48 9.25
C ASN A 84 17.94 0.44 10.14
N GLU A 85 18.04 1.29 11.17
CA GLU A 85 19.20 1.33 12.07
C GLU A 85 19.23 0.17 13.08
N LEU A 86 18.05 -0.29 13.52
CA LEU A 86 17.92 -1.24 14.63
C LEU A 86 17.58 -2.67 14.20
N THR A 87 17.24 -2.88 12.93
CA THR A 87 16.83 -4.20 12.40
C THR A 87 17.43 -4.46 11.02
N SER A 88 17.25 -5.67 10.49
CA SER A 88 17.62 -6.01 9.10
C SER A 88 16.51 -5.75 8.09
N VAL A 89 15.40 -5.13 8.50
CA VAL A 89 14.30 -4.76 7.61
C VAL A 89 14.72 -3.54 6.79
N VAL A 90 14.63 -3.65 5.46
CA VAL A 90 14.78 -2.50 4.57
C VAL A 90 13.46 -1.75 4.56
N ALA A 91 13.43 -0.57 5.19
CA ALA A 91 12.23 0.26 5.24
C ALA A 91 12.37 1.47 4.32
N SER A 92 11.34 1.75 3.52
CA SER A 92 11.38 2.88 2.59
C SER A 92 11.43 4.21 3.37
N PRO A 93 12.33 5.15 3.01
CA PRO A 93 12.42 6.45 3.68
C PRO A 93 11.26 7.39 3.31
N VAL A 94 10.50 7.05 2.27
CA VAL A 94 9.36 7.83 1.79
C VAL A 94 8.07 7.14 2.23
N PRO A 95 7.23 7.78 3.08
CA PRO A 95 5.97 7.19 3.47
C PRO A 95 4.91 7.33 2.38
N LEU A 96 3.94 6.42 2.38
CA LEU A 96 2.73 6.52 1.57
C LEU A 96 1.61 7.14 2.40
N GLN A 97 0.67 7.79 1.71
CA GLN A 97 -0.59 8.25 2.27
C GLN A 97 -1.72 7.55 1.51
N ARG A 98 -2.66 6.93 2.23
CA ARG A 98 -3.79 6.21 1.63
C ARG A 98 -5.06 6.40 2.43
N ARG A 99 -6.22 6.27 1.78
CA ARG A 99 -7.49 6.08 2.50
C ARG A 99 -7.75 4.60 2.73
N LEU A 100 -8.54 4.25 3.75
CA LEU A 100 -8.97 2.86 3.97
C LEU A 100 -9.78 2.26 2.81
N THR A 101 -10.36 3.12 1.97
CA THR A 101 -11.14 2.73 0.79
C THR A 101 -10.28 2.62 -0.47
N ASP A 102 -8.97 2.86 -0.37
CA ASP A 102 -8.08 2.77 -1.52
C ASP A 102 -8.01 1.31 -2.00
N PRO A 103 -8.31 1.01 -3.29
CA PRO A 103 -8.27 -0.36 -3.82
C PRO A 103 -6.87 -0.99 -3.74
N ARG A 104 -5.83 -0.17 -3.58
CA ARG A 104 -4.42 -0.56 -3.51
C ARG A 104 -3.88 -0.59 -2.08
N LEU A 105 -4.75 -0.50 -1.08
CA LEU A 105 -4.35 -0.58 0.32
C LEU A 105 -3.54 -1.85 0.64
N GLY A 106 -3.77 -2.94 -0.11
CA GLY A 106 -3.04 -4.19 0.01
C GLY A 106 -1.59 -4.17 -0.51
N ASP A 107 -1.20 -3.17 -1.30
CA ASP A 107 0.14 -3.05 -1.87
C ASP A 107 1.19 -2.70 -0.79
N SER A 108 0.76 -2.13 0.34
CA SER A 108 1.61 -1.84 1.49
C SER A 108 1.00 -2.46 2.76
N PRO A 109 1.52 -3.61 3.22
CA PRO A 109 0.87 -4.38 4.27
C PRO A 109 0.94 -3.73 5.65
N LEU A 110 1.83 -2.75 5.85
CA LEU A 110 1.95 -2.01 7.10
C LEU A 110 1.24 -0.66 7.00
N ILE A 111 0.00 -0.65 7.49
CA ILE A 111 -0.78 0.57 7.65
C ILE A 111 -0.62 1.14 9.07
N PHE A 112 -0.56 2.46 9.15
CA PHE A 112 -0.40 3.20 10.40
C PHE A 112 -1.45 4.31 10.50
N MET A 113 -2.11 4.39 11.65
CA MET A 113 -3.08 5.41 12.02
C MET A 113 -2.58 6.10 13.29
N SER A 114 -2.44 7.42 13.25
CA SER A 114 -2.07 8.22 14.43
C SER A 114 -3.29 8.96 14.97
N ASP A 115 -3.35 9.08 16.30
CA ASP A 115 -4.31 9.92 17.03
C ASP A 115 -5.78 9.70 16.66
N VAL A 116 -6.18 8.43 16.51
CA VAL A 116 -7.57 8.02 16.27
C VAL A 116 -8.35 7.97 17.59
N GLY A 117 -9.39 8.81 17.73
CA GLY A 117 -10.30 8.83 18.88
C GLY A 117 -10.46 10.22 19.49
#